data_AF-A0A9P5QS02-F1
#
_entry.id   AF-A0A9P5QS02-F1
#
_cell.length_a   1.000
_cell.length_b   1.000
_cell.length_c   1.000
_cell.angle_alpha   90.00
_cell.angle_beta   90.00
_cell.angle_gamma   90.00
#
_symmetry.space_group_name_H-M   'P 1'
#
loop_
_entity.id
_entity.type
_entity.pdbx_description
1 polymer ?
#
loop_
_entity_poly.entity_id
_entity_poly.type
_entity_poly.pdbx_seq_one_letter_code
_entity_poly.pdbx_strand_id
1 'polypeptide(L)'
;MLLYVVLTLAVTSVMSIKHAAWTHGLGVEVETPSWKALRQGFYTTVTPSNGSTFGWVHFVIPTPVIVNDTRLRAGSAMIRFTTGPGARITNFHVYDGEKKIANYNGLSLAGNLQFVRREVPNRPLVLWGTAISLGVRFSGTGPNRFVRFISGGIDFF
;
A
#
# COMPACT_ATOMS: atom_id res chain seq x y z
N MET A 1 20.01 17.44 50.49
CA MET A 1 20.66 16.97 49.26
C MET A 1 19.57 16.42 48.35
N LEU A 2 18.96 17.25 47.49
CA LEU A 2 17.94 16.80 46.54
C LEU A 2 18.59 16.59 45.17
N LEU A 3 18.45 15.37 44.67
CA LEU A 3 18.96 14.90 43.39
C LEU A 3 18.00 15.38 42.28
N TYR A 4 18.47 16.25 41.39
CA TYR A 4 17.72 16.61 40.17
C TYR A 4 17.91 15.50 39.13
N VAL A 5 16.84 14.74 38.87
CA VAL A 5 16.78 13.81 37.74
C VAL A 5 16.37 14.60 36.50
N VAL A 6 17.31 14.81 35.58
CA VAL A 6 17.02 15.40 34.26
C VAL A 6 16.45 14.29 33.38
N LEU A 7 15.14 14.33 33.17
CA LEU A 7 14.45 13.45 32.23
C LEU A 7 14.64 13.99 30.81
N THR A 8 15.58 13.43 30.05
CA THR A 8 15.73 13.75 28.62
C THR A 8 14.55 13.17 27.86
N LEU A 9 13.55 14.01 27.57
CA LEU A 9 12.45 13.65 26.67
C LEU A 9 13.03 13.49 25.26
N ALA A 10 13.06 12.26 24.76
CA ALA A 10 13.27 11.99 23.34
C ALA A 10 12.06 12.56 22.58
N VAL A 11 12.20 13.78 22.04
CA VAL A 11 11.25 14.32 21.08
C VAL A 11 11.40 13.48 19.82
N THR A 12 10.49 12.53 19.62
CA THR A 12 10.30 11.90 18.31
C THR A 12 9.78 13.00 17.38
N SER A 13 10.69 13.64 16.64
CA SER A 13 10.31 14.59 15.60
C SER A 13 9.35 13.91 14.64
N VAL A 14 8.08 14.30 14.69
CA VAL A 14 7.08 13.93 13.71
C VAL A 14 7.46 14.69 12.44
N MET A 15 8.25 14.06 11.57
CA MET A 15 8.63 14.68 10.31
C MET A 15 7.36 15.04 9.53
N SER A 16 7.20 16.34 9.24
CA SER A 16 6.08 16.84 8.45
C SER A 16 6.09 16.20 7.07
N ILE A 17 4.94 15.70 6.63
CA ILE A 17 4.76 15.24 5.26
C ILE A 17 4.99 16.44 4.34
N LYS A 18 5.93 16.31 3.40
CA LYS A 18 6.21 17.33 2.37
C LYS A 18 5.40 17.11 1.10
N HIS A 19 5.04 15.86 0.82
CA HIS A 19 4.20 15.51 -0.32
C HIS A 19 3.44 14.22 -0.04
N ALA A 20 2.21 14.11 -0.54
CA ALA A 20 1.46 12.85 -0.53
C ALA A 20 0.99 12.57 -1.95
N ALA A 21 1.36 11.41 -2.48
CA ALA A 21 0.99 11.03 -3.83
C ALA A 21 0.05 9.82 -3.80
N TRP A 22 -1.04 9.92 -4.56
CA TRP A 22 -2.10 8.92 -4.58
C TRP A 22 -2.45 8.53 -6.01
N THR A 23 -2.66 7.23 -6.20
CA THR A 23 -3.18 6.64 -7.43
C THR A 23 -4.56 6.09 -7.18
N HIS A 24 -5.46 6.45 -8.06
CA HIS A 24 -6.83 5.99 -8.02
C HIS A 24 -6.91 4.51 -8.42
N GLY A 25 -7.85 3.75 -7.86
CA GLY A 25 -7.99 2.30 -8.04
C GLY A 25 -8.29 1.86 -9.47
N LEU A 26 -8.61 2.80 -10.37
CA LEU A 26 -8.72 2.56 -11.80
C LEU A 26 -7.35 2.25 -12.45
N GLY A 27 -6.25 2.71 -11.85
CA GLY A 27 -4.88 2.49 -12.33
C GLY A 27 -4.19 1.28 -11.70
N VAL A 28 -4.95 0.31 -11.16
CA VAL A 28 -4.32 -0.93 -10.67
C VAL A 28 -3.93 -1.85 -11.82
N GLU A 29 -2.78 -2.50 -11.65
CA GLU A 29 -2.28 -3.54 -12.54
C GLU A 29 -2.38 -4.90 -11.85
N VAL A 30 -2.88 -5.92 -12.54
CA VAL A 30 -3.07 -7.28 -11.99
C VAL A 30 -2.07 -8.22 -12.65
N GLU A 31 -1.25 -8.90 -11.83
CA GLU A 31 -0.16 -9.75 -12.33
C GLU A 31 -0.70 -11.04 -12.98
N THR A 32 -1.79 -11.59 -12.46
CA THR A 32 -2.39 -12.84 -12.96
C THR A 32 -3.29 -12.56 -14.18
N PRO A 33 -2.89 -12.91 -15.41
CA PRO A 33 -3.61 -12.47 -16.61
C PRO A 33 -5.01 -13.07 -16.74
N SER A 34 -5.26 -14.21 -16.08
CA SER A 34 -6.56 -14.88 -16.11
C SER A 34 -7.56 -14.26 -15.13
N TRP A 35 -7.13 -13.41 -14.18
CA TRP A 35 -8.03 -12.71 -13.27
C TRP A 35 -8.76 -11.59 -14.01
N LYS A 36 -10.00 -11.31 -13.57
CA LYS A 36 -10.78 -10.21 -14.13
C LYS A 36 -10.54 -8.95 -13.32
N ALA A 37 -10.28 -7.83 -13.99
CA ALA A 37 -10.18 -6.50 -13.41
C ALA A 37 -11.21 -5.56 -14.07
N LEU A 38 -12.37 -5.41 -13.45
CA LEU A 38 -13.45 -4.56 -13.97
C LEU A 38 -13.38 -3.18 -13.32
N ARG A 39 -13.09 -2.16 -14.13
CA ARG A 39 -13.05 -0.74 -13.74
C ARG A 39 -14.48 -0.18 -13.66
N GLN A 40 -14.88 0.37 -12.52
CA GLN A 40 -16.26 0.80 -12.24
C GLN A 40 -16.27 2.04 -11.35
N GLY A 41 -16.70 3.19 -11.90
CA GLY A 41 -16.77 4.44 -11.14
C GLY A 41 -15.43 4.78 -10.49
N PHE A 42 -15.38 4.74 -9.14
CA PHE A 42 -14.19 5.11 -8.37
C PHE A 42 -13.30 3.92 -7.94
N TYR A 43 -13.50 2.71 -8.48
CA TYR A 43 -12.72 1.52 -8.09
C TYR A 43 -12.52 0.51 -9.23
N THR A 44 -11.63 -0.46 -9.00
CA THR A 44 -11.52 -1.66 -9.84
C THR A 44 -11.89 -2.89 -9.03
N THR A 45 -12.88 -3.66 -9.49
CA THR A 45 -13.25 -4.96 -8.95
C THR A 45 -12.35 -6.04 -9.54
N VAL A 46 -11.52 -6.65 -8.70
CA VAL A 46 -10.67 -7.79 -9.04
C VAL A 46 -11.31 -9.08 -8.52
N THR A 47 -11.47 -10.08 -9.40
CA THR A 47 -12.00 -11.41 -9.06
C THR A 47 -11.08 -12.52 -9.56
N PRO A 48 -10.92 -13.63 -8.82
CA PRO A 48 -10.07 -14.73 -9.23
C PRO A 48 -10.68 -15.52 -10.39
N SER A 49 -9.83 -16.25 -11.08
CA SER A 49 -10.21 -17.30 -12.04
C SER A 49 -9.93 -18.69 -11.44
N ASN A 50 -10.41 -19.74 -12.10
CA ASN A 50 -10.17 -21.13 -11.65
C ASN A 50 -8.67 -21.53 -11.68
N GLY A 51 -7.81 -20.76 -12.36
CA GLY A 51 -6.37 -21.05 -12.48
C GLY A 51 -5.53 -20.62 -11.26
N SER A 52 -6.00 -19.67 -10.45
CA SER A 52 -5.33 -19.30 -9.20
C SER A 52 -6.24 -18.51 -8.26
N THR A 53 -6.18 -18.83 -6.96
CA THR A 53 -6.84 -18.08 -5.89
C THR A 53 -5.90 -17.15 -5.14
N PHE A 54 -4.61 -17.10 -5.52
CA PHE A 54 -3.63 -16.14 -5.01
C PHE A 54 -2.96 -15.38 -6.16
N GLY A 55 -2.76 -14.08 -6.00
CA GLY A 55 -2.17 -13.24 -7.03
C GLY A 55 -1.82 -11.86 -6.51
N TRP A 56 -1.15 -11.08 -7.36
CA TRP A 56 -0.67 -9.74 -7.01
C TRP A 56 -1.42 -8.66 -7.76
N VAL A 57 -1.64 -7.55 -7.07
CA VAL A 57 -2.21 -6.31 -7.61
C VAL A 57 -1.30 -5.15 -7.23
N HIS A 58 -1.00 -4.28 -8.19
CA HIS A 58 -0.02 -3.22 -8.04
C HIS A 58 -0.66 -1.85 -8.22
N PHE A 59 -0.26 -0.91 -7.38
CA PHE A 59 -0.46 0.52 -7.60
C PHE A 59 0.89 1.14 -7.95
N VAL A 60 1.00 1.72 -9.14
CA VAL A 60 2.10 2.63 -9.48
C VAL A 60 1.81 3.96 -8.82
N ILE A 61 2.74 4.49 -8.01
CA ILE A 61 2.55 5.78 -7.32
C ILE A 61 3.27 6.87 -8.12
N PRO A 62 2.64 8.03 -8.42
CA PRO A 62 3.30 9.13 -9.10
C PRO A 62 4.31 9.79 -8.15
N THR A 63 5.53 9.27 -8.15
CA THR A 63 6.50 9.52 -7.09
C THR A 63 7.21 10.86 -7.24
N PRO A 64 7.06 11.79 -6.28
CA PRO A 64 7.85 13.03 -6.21
C PRO A 64 9.27 12.72 -5.68
N VAL A 65 10.19 12.34 -6.55
CA VAL A 65 11.54 11.95 -6.13
C VAL A 65 12.30 13.11 -5.47
N ILE A 66 12.13 14.34 -5.99
CA ILE A 66 12.74 15.59 -5.49
C ILE A 66 11.67 16.67 -5.48
N VAL A 67 11.59 17.44 -4.39
CA VAL A 67 10.75 18.65 -4.26
C VAL A 67 11.59 19.74 -3.63
N ASN A 68 11.61 20.93 -4.26
CA ASN A 68 12.43 22.07 -3.82
C ASN A 68 13.88 21.67 -3.54
N ASP A 69 14.53 21.05 -4.52
CA ASP A 69 15.91 20.52 -4.48
C ASP A 69 16.21 19.53 -3.35
N THR A 70 15.18 19.08 -2.63
CA THR A 70 15.31 18.09 -1.56
C THR A 70 14.81 16.74 -2.04
N ARG A 71 15.69 15.73 -2.02
CA ARG A 71 15.31 14.35 -2.25
C ARG A 71 14.44 13.86 -1.09
N LEU A 72 13.25 13.34 -1.42
CA LEU A 72 12.29 12.91 -0.42
C LEU A 72 12.58 11.50 0.09
N ARG A 73 11.99 11.19 1.25
CA ARG A 73 11.99 9.87 1.88
C ARG A 73 10.58 9.31 1.93
N ALA A 74 10.45 7.98 1.78
CA ALA A 74 9.17 7.31 1.90
C ALA A 74 8.81 7.09 3.37
N GLY A 75 7.62 7.55 3.80
CA GLY A 75 7.17 7.52 5.19
C GLY A 75 6.19 6.43 5.49
N SER A 76 5.01 6.50 4.88
CA SER A 76 3.97 5.49 5.03
C SER A 76 3.29 5.24 3.72
N ALA A 77 2.87 3.99 3.51
CA ALA A 77 2.05 3.58 2.40
C ALA A 77 0.63 3.27 2.88
N MET A 78 -0.35 3.63 2.07
CA MET A 78 -1.77 3.56 2.39
C MET A 78 -2.54 2.90 1.25
N ILE A 79 -3.59 2.16 1.60
CA ILE A 79 -4.53 1.59 0.63
C ILE A 79 -5.98 1.78 1.10
N ARG A 80 -6.87 1.94 0.13
CA ARG A 80 -8.32 1.90 0.32
C ARG A 80 -8.94 0.79 -0.50
N PHE A 81 -9.77 -0.04 0.12
CA PHE A 81 -10.39 -1.18 -0.56
C PHE A 81 -11.66 -1.68 0.13
N THR A 82 -12.37 -2.57 -0.55
CA THR A 82 -13.47 -3.39 -0.01
C THR A 82 -13.29 -4.83 -0.44
N THR A 83 -13.59 -5.80 0.41
CA THR A 83 -13.52 -7.23 0.08
C THR A 83 -14.90 -7.88 0.10
N GLY A 84 -15.17 -8.76 -0.85
CA GLY A 84 -16.26 -9.72 -0.76
C GLY A 84 -15.92 -10.87 0.20
N PRO A 85 -16.90 -11.71 0.57
CA PRO A 85 -16.66 -12.86 1.44
C PRO A 85 -15.52 -13.74 0.92
N GLY A 86 -14.66 -14.22 1.82
CA GLY A 86 -13.56 -15.14 1.47
C GLY A 86 -12.41 -14.52 0.68
N ALA A 87 -12.44 -13.21 0.40
CA ALA A 87 -11.31 -12.46 -0.15
C ALA A 87 -10.56 -11.74 0.98
N ARG A 88 -9.23 -11.68 0.91
CA ARG A 88 -8.39 -10.94 1.84
C ARG A 88 -7.09 -10.48 1.20
N ILE A 89 -6.54 -9.38 1.68
CA ILE A 89 -5.17 -8.98 1.36
C ILE A 89 -4.24 -9.60 2.40
N THR A 90 -3.27 -10.38 1.94
CA THR A 90 -2.33 -11.14 2.78
C THR A 90 -0.93 -10.55 2.82
N ASN A 91 -0.58 -9.77 1.79
CA ASN A 91 0.74 -9.15 1.68
C ASN A 91 0.58 -7.68 1.29
N PHE A 92 1.39 -6.81 1.88
CA PHE A 92 1.51 -5.39 1.54
C PHE A 92 2.99 -5.07 1.44
N HIS A 93 3.49 -4.93 0.22
CA HIS A 93 4.86 -4.58 -0.06
C HIS A 93 4.94 -3.17 -0.67
N VAL A 94 6.05 -2.49 -0.39
CA VAL A 94 6.39 -1.22 -1.02
C VAL A 94 7.75 -1.37 -1.70
N TYR A 95 7.84 -0.87 -2.92
CA TYR A 95 9.06 -0.88 -3.72
C TYR A 95 9.50 0.55 -4.03
N ASP A 96 10.79 0.74 -4.25
CA ASP A 96 11.41 1.89 -4.93
C ASP A 96 12.36 1.35 -6.00
N GLY A 97 12.00 1.50 -7.27
CA GLY A 97 12.57 0.73 -8.36
C GLY A 97 12.42 -0.78 -8.11
N GLU A 98 13.51 -1.51 -8.28
CA GLU A 98 13.62 -2.95 -8.01
C GLU A 98 13.69 -3.29 -6.51
N LYS A 99 14.00 -2.31 -5.66
CA LYS A 99 14.25 -2.54 -4.24
C LYS A 99 12.95 -2.56 -3.45
N LYS A 100 12.71 -3.67 -2.74
CA LYS A 100 11.65 -3.76 -1.74
C LYS A 100 12.05 -2.98 -0.48
N ILE A 101 11.30 -1.94 -0.15
CA ILE A 101 11.55 -1.03 0.99
C ILE A 101 10.58 -1.23 2.15
N ALA A 102 9.47 -1.94 1.95
CA ALA A 102 8.61 -2.43 3.03
C ALA A 102 8.03 -3.81 2.69
N ASN A 103 7.88 -4.66 3.70
CA ASN A 103 7.49 -6.06 3.52
C ASN A 103 6.59 -6.53 4.68
N TYR A 104 5.28 -6.43 4.51
CA TYR A 104 4.29 -6.94 5.47
C TYR A 104 3.63 -8.20 4.91
N ASN A 105 3.84 -9.35 5.55
CA ASN A 105 3.29 -10.66 5.17
C ASN A 105 2.38 -11.21 6.27
N GLY A 106 1.64 -12.27 5.95
CA GLY A 106 0.79 -12.97 6.93
C GLY A 106 -0.41 -12.15 7.39
N LEU A 107 -0.80 -11.13 6.61
CA LEU A 107 -1.94 -10.29 6.91
C LEU A 107 -3.25 -11.04 6.62
N SER A 108 -4.34 -10.54 7.19
CA SER A 108 -5.70 -10.99 6.85
C SER A 108 -6.62 -9.78 6.76
N LEU A 109 -6.28 -8.81 5.91
CA LEU A 109 -7.04 -7.58 5.77
C LEU A 109 -8.29 -7.84 4.92
N ALA A 110 -9.44 -7.53 5.48
CA ALA A 110 -10.75 -7.63 4.84
C ALA A 110 -11.70 -6.59 5.45
N GLY A 111 -12.77 -6.24 4.74
CA GLY A 111 -13.81 -5.35 5.23
C GLY A 111 -14.42 -4.48 4.15
N ASN A 112 -15.29 -3.56 4.57
CA ASN A 112 -15.95 -2.57 3.71
C ASN A 112 -15.28 -1.20 3.87
N LEU A 113 -14.97 -0.53 2.75
CA LEU A 113 -14.32 0.79 2.68
C LEU A 113 -13.13 0.97 3.63
N GLN A 114 -12.31 -0.07 3.77
CA GLN A 114 -11.16 -0.06 4.66
C GLN A 114 -10.12 0.97 4.24
N PHE A 115 -9.47 1.57 5.23
CA PHE A 115 -8.27 2.37 5.08
C PHE A 115 -7.16 1.73 5.90
N VAL A 116 -6.08 1.34 5.26
CA VAL A 116 -4.94 0.70 5.93
C VAL A 116 -3.70 1.51 5.66
N ARG A 117 -3.01 1.90 6.74
CA ARG A 117 -1.72 2.58 6.73
C ARG A 117 -0.64 1.65 7.28
N ARG A 118 0.52 1.65 6.63
CA ARG A 118 1.72 0.93 7.04
C ARG A 118 2.93 1.84 6.90
N GLU A 119 3.77 1.89 7.92
CA GLU A 119 5.03 2.64 7.85
C GLU A 119 5.97 2.01 6.81
N VAL A 120 6.86 2.79 6.24
CA VAL A 120 8.00 2.30 5.47
C VAL A 120 9.19 2.25 6.42
N PRO A 121 9.70 1.05 6.79
CA PRO A 121 10.79 0.91 7.74
C PRO A 121 12.04 1.70 7.33
N ASN A 122 12.73 2.29 8.30
CA ASN A 122 13.96 3.07 8.12
C ASN A 122 13.83 4.30 7.20
N ARG A 123 12.64 4.56 6.64
CA ARG A 123 12.35 5.83 5.98
C ARG A 123 13.38 6.19 4.89
N PRO A 124 13.64 5.28 3.93
CA PRO A 124 14.73 5.44 2.98
C PRO A 124 14.48 6.61 2.03
N LEU A 125 15.57 7.14 1.48
CA LEU A 125 15.49 8.06 0.35
C LEU A 125 14.81 7.36 -0.82
N VAL A 126 13.99 8.11 -1.54
CA VAL A 126 13.36 7.67 -2.78
C VAL A 126 14.29 7.99 -3.94
N LEU A 127 14.58 7.00 -4.78
CA LEU A 127 15.57 7.09 -5.84
C LEU A 127 14.93 7.09 -7.23
N TRP A 128 14.04 6.15 -7.51
CA TRP A 128 13.64 5.82 -8.89
C TRP A 128 12.14 5.92 -9.13
N GLY A 129 11.33 5.56 -8.14
CA GLY A 129 9.88 5.53 -8.27
C GLY A 129 9.28 4.42 -7.42
N THR A 130 8.22 4.74 -6.70
CA THR A 130 7.62 3.85 -5.71
C THR A 130 6.37 3.16 -6.22
N ALA A 131 6.16 1.92 -5.80
CA ALA A 131 4.94 1.17 -6.06
C ALA A 131 4.48 0.41 -4.81
N ILE A 132 3.18 0.18 -4.70
CA ILE A 132 2.57 -0.68 -3.68
C ILE A 132 2.14 -1.98 -4.35
N SER A 133 2.59 -3.12 -3.83
CA SER A 133 2.21 -4.46 -4.32
C SER A 133 1.44 -5.18 -3.23
N LEU A 134 0.24 -5.65 -3.57
CA LEU A 134 -0.70 -6.28 -2.67
C LEU A 134 -0.91 -7.74 -3.07
N GLY A 135 -0.59 -8.65 -2.17
CA GLY A 135 -0.91 -10.06 -2.35
C GLY A 135 -2.35 -10.32 -1.91
N VAL A 136 -3.17 -10.79 -2.84
CA VAL A 136 -4.60 -11.06 -2.62
C VAL A 136 -4.81 -12.56 -2.59
N ARG A 137 -5.59 -13.04 -1.62
CA ARG A 137 -6.01 -14.43 -1.53
C ARG A 137 -7.52 -14.56 -1.45
N PHE A 138 -8.05 -15.48 -2.24
CA PHE A 138 -9.43 -15.88 -2.24
C PHE A 138 -9.57 -17.31 -1.68
N SER A 139 -10.66 -17.60 -0.97
CA SER A 139 -10.94 -18.95 -0.46
C SER A 139 -11.57 -19.88 -1.52
N GLY A 140 -11.71 -19.42 -2.75
CA GLY A 140 -12.35 -20.11 -3.86
C GLY A 140 -12.62 -19.14 -5.01
N THR A 141 -13.40 -19.57 -5.99
CA THR A 141 -13.79 -18.74 -7.15
C THR A 141 -15.27 -18.36 -7.10
N GLY A 142 -15.68 -17.42 -7.95
CA GLY A 142 -17.07 -16.97 -8.07
C GLY A 142 -17.25 -15.45 -7.92
N PRO A 143 -18.43 -14.90 -8.27
CA PRO A 143 -18.64 -13.45 -8.38
C PRO A 143 -18.58 -12.72 -7.02
N ASN A 144 -18.85 -13.43 -5.92
CA ASN A 144 -18.77 -12.88 -4.56
C ASN A 144 -17.33 -12.88 -4.00
N ARG A 145 -16.36 -13.48 -4.72
CA ARG A 145 -14.94 -13.49 -4.37
C ARG A 145 -14.27 -12.32 -5.05
N PHE A 146 -14.33 -11.14 -4.42
CA PHE A 146 -13.79 -9.92 -5.02
C PHE A 146 -12.98 -9.08 -4.05
N VAL A 147 -12.08 -8.26 -4.60
CA VAL A 147 -11.54 -7.09 -3.94
C VAL A 147 -11.79 -5.88 -4.83
N ARG A 148 -12.41 -4.84 -4.28
CA ARG A 148 -12.55 -3.53 -4.93
C ARG A 148 -11.42 -2.64 -4.45
N PHE A 149 -10.50 -2.32 -5.32
CA PHE A 149 -9.40 -1.40 -5.05
C PHE A 149 -9.85 0.03 -5.37
N ILE A 150 -9.79 0.91 -4.37
CA ILE A 150 -10.29 2.30 -4.46
C ILE A 150 -9.14 3.28 -4.67
N SER A 151 -8.05 3.15 -3.92
CA SER A 151 -6.85 3.96 -4.09
C SER A 151 -5.66 3.39 -3.34
N GLY A 152 -4.46 3.80 -3.71
CA GLY A 152 -3.21 3.56 -3.00
C GLY A 152 -2.39 4.84 -2.99
N GLY A 153 -1.60 5.07 -1.94
CA GLY A 153 -0.80 6.28 -1.82
C GLY A 153 0.37 6.15 -0.88
N ILE A 154 1.34 7.04 -1.02
CA ILE A 154 2.52 7.11 -0.15
C ILE A 154 2.72 8.56 0.30
N ASP A 155 3.02 8.71 1.59
CA ASP A 155 3.47 9.96 2.18
C ASP A 155 4.99 10.07 2.07
N PHE A 156 5.47 11.24 1.66
CA PHE A 156 6.87 11.58 1.46
C PHE A 156 7.25 12.81 2.30
N PHE A 157 8.46 12.84 2.85
CA PHE A 157 8.97 13.94 3.70
C PHE A 157 10.46 14.21 3.44
#